data_AF-A0A260Z1P3-F1
#
_entry.id   AF-A0A260Z1P3-F1
#
_cell.length_a   1.000
_cell.length_b   1.000
_cell.length_c   1.000
_cell.angle_alpha   90.00
_cell.angle_beta   90.00
_cell.angle_gamma   90.00
#
_symmetry.space_group_name_H-M   'P 1'
#
loop_
_entity.id
_entity.type
_entity.pdbx_description
1 polymer ?
#
loop_
_entity_poly.entity_id
_entity_poly.type
_entity_poly.pdbx_seq_one_letter_code
_entity_poly.pdbx_strand_id
1 'polypeptide(L)' 'MEDEQYHKVKGKEVMLSGPTGTNVYMAPECFAKEYRGPPTDIWSSGMVLLFMLIGKRSWRIAKE' A
#
# COMPACT_ATOMS: atom_id res chain seq x y z
N MET A 1 11.11 -19.20 -19.64
CA MET A 1 11.36 -18.54 -18.34
C MET A 1 10.62 -17.22 -18.45
N GLU A 2 9.28 -17.32 -18.42
CA GLU A 2 8.42 -16.15 -18.58
C GLU A 2 8.41 -15.40 -17.26
N ASP A 3 8.62 -14.10 -17.32
CA ASP A 3 8.50 -13.19 -16.19
C ASP A 3 7.05 -13.21 -15.69
N GLU A 4 6.68 -14.22 -14.90
CA GLU A 4 5.47 -14.19 -14.09
C GLU A 4 5.66 -13.09 -13.06
N GLN A 5 5.34 -11.86 -13.48
CA GLN A 5 5.28 -10.68 -12.64
C GLN A 5 4.52 -11.05 -11.37
N TYR A 6 5.18 -11.02 -10.21
CA TYR A 6 4.68 -11.51 -8.90
C TYR A 6 3.27 -11.03 -8.50
N HIS A 7 2.74 -10.02 -9.17
CA HIS A 7 1.42 -9.42 -8.94
C HIS A 7 0.36 -9.83 -9.97
N LYS A 8 0.66 -10.74 -10.90
CA LYS A 8 -0.27 -11.23 -11.92
C LYS A 8 -0.27 -12.75 -11.97
N VAL A 9 -1.46 -13.34 -11.81
CA VAL A 9 -1.67 -14.79 -11.99
C VAL A 9 -2.57 -14.97 -13.20
N LYS A 10 -2.11 -15.72 -14.22
CA LYS A 10 -2.84 -15.93 -15.49
C LYS A 10 -3.28 -14.61 -16.17
N GLY A 11 -2.41 -13.59 -16.13
CA GLY A 11 -2.69 -12.27 -16.72
C GLY A 11 -3.68 -11.39 -15.95
N LYS A 12 -4.24 -11.86 -14.84
CA LYS A 12 -5.08 -11.05 -13.94
C LYS A 12 -4.25 -10.55 -12.76
N GLU A 13 -4.41 -9.28 -12.42
CA GLU A 13 -3.79 -8.72 -11.22
C GLU A 13 -4.33 -9.40 -9.96
N VAL A 14 -3.42 -9.72 -9.03
CA VAL A 14 -3.74 -10.30 -7.73
C VAL A 14 -4.25 -9.19 -6.82
N MET A 15 -5.48 -9.34 -6.32
CA MET A 15 -6.04 -8.45 -5.30
C MET A 15 -5.56 -8.88 -3.92
N LEU A 16 -5.23 -7.90 -3.08
CA LEU A 16 -4.93 -8.11 -1.67
C LEU A 16 -6.22 -7.96 -0.87
N SER A 17 -6.38 -8.77 0.17
CA SER A 17 -7.57 -8.76 1.03
C SER A 17 -7.20 -8.56 2.49
N GLY A 18 -8.01 -7.76 3.18
CA GLY A 18 -7.86 -7.49 4.61
C GLY A 18 -6.83 -6.39 4.93
N PRO A 19 -6.98 -5.73 6.10
CA PRO A 19 -6.08 -4.66 6.52
C PRO A 19 -4.70 -5.25 6.85
N THR A 20 -3.67 -4.79 6.15
CA THR A 20 -2.27 -5.19 6.37
C THR A 20 -1.32 -4.00 6.32
N GLY A 21 -0.23 -4.07 7.08
CA GLY A 21 0.78 -3.03 7.16
C GLY A 21 0.75 -2.25 8.47
N THR A 22 1.58 -1.21 8.54
CA THR A 22 1.66 -0.33 9.72
C THR A 22 0.79 0.90 9.48
N ASN A 23 -0.17 1.12 10.38
CA ASN A 23 -1.22 2.15 10.25
C ASN A 23 -0.78 3.54 9.77
N VAL A 24 0.44 3.98 10.11
CA VAL A 24 0.95 5.32 9.75
C VAL A 24 1.44 5.41 8.30
N TYR A 25 1.70 4.30 7.64
CA TYR A 25 2.11 4.23 6.23
C TYR A 25 1.01 3.66 5.33
N MET A 26 0.00 3.04 5.93
CA MET A 26 -1.04 2.32 5.20
C MET A 26 -1.95 3.26 4.40
N ALA A 27 -2.30 2.84 3.19
CA ALA A 27 -3.21 3.56 2.31
C ALA A 27 -4.67 3.38 2.77
N PRO A 28 -5.56 4.36 2.53
CA PRO A 28 -6.96 4.26 2.95
C PRO A 28 -7.69 3.07 2.32
N GLU A 29 -7.35 2.70 1.09
CA GLU A 29 -7.93 1.54 0.40
C GLU A 29 -7.56 0.19 1.05
N CYS A 30 -6.52 0.13 1.87
CA CYS A 30 -6.18 -1.10 2.61
C CYS A 30 -7.25 -1.48 3.64
N PHE A 31 -8.13 -0.54 4.02
CA PHE A 31 -9.29 -0.82 4.87
C PHE A 31 -10.49 -1.36 4.07
N ALA A 32 -10.41 -1.40 2.74
CA ALA A 32 -11.40 -2.04 1.90
C ALA A 32 -11.29 -3.57 1.94
N LYS A 33 -12.32 -4.26 1.45
CA LYS A 33 -12.35 -5.72 1.39
C LYS A 33 -11.26 -6.28 0.47
N GLU A 34 -11.06 -5.62 -0.67
CA GLU A 34 -10.06 -5.95 -1.69
C GLU A 34 -9.44 -4.67 -2.25
N TYR A 35 -8.13 -4.67 -2.48
CA TYR A 35 -7.39 -3.54 -3.04
C TYR A 35 -6.18 -4.00 -3.86
N ARG A 36 -5.61 -3.08 -4.63
CA ARG A 36 -4.41 -3.32 -5.46
C ARG A 36 -3.16 -2.99 -4.65
N GLY A 37 -2.18 -3.89 -4.64
CA GLY A 37 -0.90 -3.67 -3.97
C GLY A 37 -0.06 -2.50 -4.55
N PRO A 38 0.16 -2.42 -5.88
CA PRO A 38 1.09 -1.42 -6.42
C PRO A 38 0.73 0.05 -6.07
N PRO A 39 -0.55 0.49 -6.11
CA PRO A 39 -0.93 1.82 -5.62
C PRO A 39 -0.65 2.06 -4.13
N THR A 40 -0.84 1.03 -3.30
CA THR A 40 -0.58 1.09 -1.85
C THR A 40 0.91 1.28 -1.54
N ASP A 41 1.80 0.69 -2.32
CA ASP A 41 3.25 0.88 -2.16
C ASP A 41 3.67 2.32 -2.53
N ILE A 42 3.06 2.91 -3.56
CA ILE A 42 3.27 4.31 -3.93
C ILE A 42 2.84 5.23 -2.78
N TRP A 43 1.65 5.01 -2.20
CA TRP A 43 1.19 5.75 -1.03
C TRP A 43 2.18 5.63 0.12
N SER A 44 2.56 4.40 0.49
CA SER A 44 3.48 4.12 1.59
C SER A 44 4.84 4.82 1.41
N SER A 45 5.35 4.84 0.17
CA SER A 45 6.60 5.54 -0.18
C SER A 45 6.50 7.06 0.04
N GLY A 46 5.35 7.66 -0.30
CA GLY A 46 5.06 9.07 -0.02
C GLY A 46 5.08 9.37 1.48
N MET A 47 4.64 8.43 2.30
CA MET A 47 4.61 8.59 3.76
C MET A 47 5.99 8.49 4.38
N VAL A 48 6.85 7.62 3.84
CA VAL A 48 8.27 7.57 4.19
C VAL A 48 8.97 8.88 3.79
N LEU A 49 8.72 9.39 2.58
CA LEU A 49 9.26 10.69 2.14
C LEU A 49 8.83 11.82 3.07
N LEU A 50 7.55 11.89 3.41
CA LEU A 50 7.01 12.89 4.31
C LEU A 50 7.64 12.80 5.71
N PHE A 51 7.86 11.57 6.21
CA PHE A 51 8.55 11.34 7.47
C PHE A 51 10.00 11.85 7.42
N MET A 52 10.72 11.60 6.32
CA MET A 52 12.09 12.10 6.14
C MET A 52 12.15 13.64 6.08
N LEU A 53 11.15 14.30 5.49
CA LEU A 53 11.10 15.76 5.36
C LEU A 53 10.72 16.48 6.66
N ILE A 54 9.73 15.96 7.40
CA ILE A 54 9.21 16.62 8.60
C ILE A 54 9.94 16.14 9.87
N GLY A 55 10.50 14.92 9.86
CA GLY A 55 11.15 14.31 11.02
C GLY A 55 10.17 13.80 12.09
N LYS A 56 8.86 13.77 11.79
CA LYS A 56 7.80 13.25 12.68
C LYS A 56 6.73 12.54 11.88
N ARG A 57 5.97 11.66 12.55
CA ARG A 57 4.84 10.95 11.96
C ARG A 57 3.70 11.93 11.67
N SER A 58 3.17 11.86 10.45
CA SER A 58 2.18 12.82 9.95
C SER A 58 0.75 12.54 10.43
N TRP A 59 0.38 11.27 10.61
CA TRP A 59 -0.92 10.85 11.16
C TRP A 59 -0.79 9.51 11.90
N ARG A 60 -1.82 9.18 12.69
CA ARG A 60 -1.93 7.89 13.39
C ARG A 60 -2.49 6.78 12.50
N ILE A 61 -3.47 7.13 11.67
CA ILE A 61 -4.11 6.26 10.67
C ILE A 61 -4.57 7.16 9.52
N ALA A 62 -4.32 6.77 8.27
CA ALA A 62 -4.89 7.43 7.09
C ALA A 62 -6.30 6.87 6.82
N LYS A 63 -7.25 7.23 7.67
CA LYS A 63 -8.67 6.89 7.53
C LYS A 63 -9.46 8.20 7.53
N GLU A 64 -10.44 8.33 6.64
CA GLU A 64 -11.45 9.40 6.74
C GLU A 64 -12.15 9.38 8.10
#